data_AF-A0A536LLP7-F1
#
_entry.id   AF-A0A536LLP7-F1
#
_cell.length_a   1.000
_cell.length_b   1.000
_cell.length_c   1.000
_cell.angle_alpha   90.00
_cell.angle_beta   90.00
_cell.angle_gamma   90.00
#
_symmetry.space_group_name_H-M   'P 1'
#
loop_
_entity.id
_entity.type
_entity.pdbx_description
1 polymer ?
#
loop_
_entity_poly.entity_id
_entity_poly.type
_entity_poly.pdbx_seq_one_letter_code
_entity_poly.pdbx_strand_id
1 'polypeptide(L)'
;MTRLVDRYGRTGFAALTSLMWALPMAAWAGSSDLSPIDKTAYPWIALGIGLVMLVLWVVLLSRLGRVKVSLRQRRFDLRQMSPSEKRWTLGLAAFATGSIAWLNGAATVDWAPLGSAIAAGKIGPTMFAIVLAAFLIVMVAGVVLSWRRATAAYQTRLASSSSVS
;
A
#
# COMPACT_ATOMS: atom_id res chain seq x y z
N MET A 1 6.13 -20.64 -1.37
CA MET A 1 5.99 -19.75 -2.55
C MET A 1 4.99 -20.27 -3.57
N THR A 2 5.20 -21.45 -4.14
CA THR A 2 4.41 -22.00 -5.26
C THR A 2 2.90 -22.00 -5.00
N ARG A 3 2.42 -22.47 -3.83
CA ARG A 3 0.98 -22.45 -3.51
C ARG A 3 0.37 -21.04 -3.42
N LEU A 4 1.11 -20.07 -2.87
CA LEU A 4 0.64 -18.68 -2.74
C LEU A 4 0.68 -17.95 -4.10
N VAL A 5 1.73 -18.15 -4.89
CA VAL A 5 1.82 -17.64 -6.27
C VAL A 5 0.74 -18.26 -7.15
N ASP A 6 0.43 -19.54 -6.96
CA ASP A 6 -0.64 -20.19 -7.69
C ASP A 6 -2.03 -19.68 -7.26
N ARG A 7 -2.22 -19.36 -5.97
CA ARG A 7 -3.46 -18.76 -5.45
C ARG A 7 -3.68 -17.31 -5.90
N TYR A 8 -2.65 -16.45 -5.83
CA TYR A 8 -2.79 -14.99 -6.02
C TYR A 8 -2.33 -14.49 -7.39
N GLY A 9 -1.64 -15.32 -8.18
CA GLY A 9 -0.94 -14.86 -9.39
C GLY A 9 0.38 -14.17 -9.07
N ARG A 10 1.23 -14.05 -10.08
CA ARG A 10 2.52 -13.35 -9.96
C ARG A 10 2.30 -11.91 -9.51
N THR A 11 1.40 -11.18 -10.17
CA THR A 11 1.13 -9.77 -9.86
C THR A 11 0.51 -9.58 -8.49
N GLY A 12 -0.48 -10.40 -8.10
CA GLY A 12 -1.11 -10.30 -6.78
C GLY A 12 -0.16 -10.65 -5.63
N PHE A 13 0.68 -11.67 -5.82
CA PHE A 13 1.71 -12.03 -4.84
C PHE A 13 2.80 -10.96 -4.74
N ALA A 14 3.23 -10.37 -5.86
CA ALA A 14 4.16 -9.24 -5.87
C ALA A 14 3.56 -8.05 -5.11
N ALA A 15 2.30 -7.69 -5.35
CA ALA A 15 1.64 -6.60 -4.64
C ALA A 15 1.58 -6.83 -3.12
N LEU A 16 1.20 -8.04 -2.68
CA LEU A 16 1.13 -8.39 -1.25
C LEU A 16 2.51 -8.34 -0.58
N THR A 17 3.53 -8.89 -1.24
CA THR A 17 4.89 -8.92 -0.68
C THR A 17 5.54 -7.54 -0.67
N SER A 18 5.21 -6.67 -1.64
CA SER A 18 5.58 -5.25 -1.60
C SER A 18 4.89 -4.50 -0.47
N LEU A 19 3.60 -4.76 -0.20
CA LEU A 19 2.88 -4.19 0.95
C LEU A 19 3.49 -4.59 2.29
N MET A 20 3.84 -5.88 2.44
CA MET A 20 4.52 -6.39 3.64
C MET A 20 5.89 -5.76 3.87
N TRP A 21 6.56 -5.29 2.81
CA TRP A 21 7.84 -4.59 2.92
C TRP A 21 7.69 -3.08 3.15
N ALA A 22 6.77 -2.44 2.43
CA ALA A 22 6.58 -0.99 2.46
C ALA A 22 6.05 -0.49 3.81
N LEU A 23 5.18 -1.26 4.48
CA LEU A 23 4.60 -0.86 5.77
C LEU A 23 5.67 -0.79 6.90
N PRO A 24 6.51 -1.82 7.12
CA PRO A 24 7.61 -1.73 8.08
C PRO A 24 8.67 -0.68 7.74
N MET A 25 9.03 -0.53 6.45
CA MET A 25 10.01 0.50 6.03
C MET A 25 9.54 1.93 6.33
N ALA A 26 8.24 2.17 6.28
CA ALA A 26 7.71 3.48 6.57
C ALA A 26 7.65 3.76 8.09
N ALA A 27 7.33 2.75 8.91
CA ALA A 27 7.50 2.84 10.37
C ALA A 27 8.97 3.07 10.76
N TRP A 28 9.90 2.46 10.01
CA TRP A 28 11.33 2.66 10.20
C TRP A 28 11.80 4.09 9.91
N ALA A 29 11.40 4.66 8.77
CA ALA A 29 11.77 6.03 8.39
C ALA A 29 11.36 7.05 9.47
N GLY A 30 10.16 6.89 10.05
CA GLY A 30 9.72 7.74 11.17
C GLY A 30 10.51 7.55 12.46
N SER A 31 10.84 6.32 12.82
CA SER A 31 11.67 6.05 14.01
C SER A 31 13.09 6.61 13.91
N SER A 32 13.62 6.70 12.69
CA SER A 32 14.96 7.21 12.41
C SER A 32 15.03 8.74 12.56
N ASP A 33 13.93 9.43 12.26
CA ASP A 33 13.81 10.89 12.35
C ASP A 33 13.63 11.37 13.81
N LEU A 34 12.99 10.54 14.65
CA LEU A 34 12.67 10.86 16.04
C LEU A 34 13.79 10.51 17.05
N SER A 35 14.86 9.84 16.63
CA SER A 35 15.96 9.42 17.51
C SER A 35 17.26 10.17 17.22
N PRO A 36 17.93 10.79 18.22
CA PRO A 36 19.23 11.42 17.99
C PRO A 36 20.22 10.35 17.52
N ILE A 37 20.69 10.49 16.27
CA ILE A 37 21.59 9.55 15.59
C ILE A 37 22.89 9.32 16.39
N ASP A 38 23.26 10.35 17.14
CA ASP A 38 24.48 10.51 17.92
C ASP A 38 24.33 9.99 19.37
N LYS A 39 23.13 9.58 19.81
CA LYS A 39 22.90 9.04 21.16
C LYS A 39 22.41 7.61 21.22
N THR A 40 21.99 7.01 20.12
CA THR A 40 21.47 5.64 20.12
C THR A 40 21.89 4.84 18.89
N ALA A 41 22.23 3.56 19.06
CA ALA A 41 22.61 2.66 17.95
C ALA A 41 21.41 2.24 17.06
N TYR A 42 20.20 2.68 17.39
CA TYR A 42 18.95 2.31 16.71
C TYR A 42 18.92 2.61 15.21
N PRO A 43 19.43 3.74 14.70
CA PRO A 43 19.37 4.06 13.27
C PRO A 43 20.16 3.07 12.40
N TRP A 44 21.34 2.65 12.84
CA TRP A 44 22.20 1.70 12.12
C TRP A 44 21.65 0.28 12.15
N ILE A 45 21.14 -0.16 13.30
CA ILE A 45 20.49 -1.47 13.43
C ILE A 45 19.28 -1.53 12.50
N ALA A 46 18.49 -0.48 12.49
CA ALA A 46 17.26 -0.45 11.77
C ALA A 46 17.47 -0.24 10.25
N LEU A 47 18.52 0.47 9.82
CA LEU A 47 19.03 0.45 8.44
C LEU A 47 19.47 -0.96 8.02
N GLY A 48 20.18 -1.68 8.90
CA GLY A 48 20.56 -3.07 8.67
C GLY A 48 19.36 -3.99 8.44
N ILE A 49 18.32 -3.88 9.28
CA ILE A 49 17.06 -4.61 9.11
C ILE A 49 16.40 -4.24 7.77
N GLY A 50 16.31 -2.95 7.45
CA GLY A 50 15.75 -2.46 6.19
C GLY A 50 16.46 -3.02 4.96
N LEU A 51 17.80 -3.03 4.96
CA LEU A 51 18.63 -3.61 3.89
C LEU A 51 18.44 -5.11 3.76
N VAL A 52 18.43 -5.86 4.86
CA VAL A 52 18.16 -7.31 4.83
C VAL A 52 16.78 -7.60 4.26
N MET A 53 15.76 -6.86 4.71
CA MET A 53 14.40 -6.99 4.19
C MET A 53 14.31 -6.62 2.71
N LEU A 54 15.04 -5.60 2.25
CA LEU A 54 15.12 -5.22 0.84
C LEU A 54 15.74 -6.32 -0.01
N VAL A 55 16.88 -6.88 0.42
CA VAL A 55 17.55 -7.99 -0.29
C VAL A 55 16.62 -9.19 -0.38
N LEU A 56 15.96 -9.58 0.72
CA LEU A 56 14.98 -10.67 0.73
C LEU A 56 13.82 -10.39 -0.23
N TRP A 57 13.30 -9.17 -0.27
CA TRP A 57 12.24 -8.76 -1.19
C TRP A 57 12.68 -8.80 -2.66
N VAL A 58 13.87 -8.29 -2.99
CA VAL A 58 14.43 -8.35 -4.35
C VAL A 58 14.60 -9.80 -4.79
N VAL A 59 15.22 -10.65 -3.97
CA VAL A 59 15.39 -12.08 -4.26
C VAL A 59 14.04 -12.76 -4.49
N LEU A 60 13.04 -12.42 -3.67
CA LEU A 60 11.68 -12.94 -3.78
C LEU A 60 11.02 -12.54 -5.11
N LEU A 61 11.15 -11.28 -5.53
CA LEU A 61 10.62 -10.79 -6.80
C LEU A 61 11.35 -11.38 -8.01
N SER A 62 12.68 -11.45 -7.98
CA SER A 62 13.48 -12.04 -9.05
C SER A 62 13.14 -13.52 -9.27
N ARG A 63 12.83 -14.26 -8.19
CA ARG A 63 12.41 -15.67 -8.29
C ARG A 63 10.99 -15.83 -8.82
N LEU A 64 10.14 -14.80 -8.73
CA LEU A 64 8.75 -14.85 -9.12
C LEU A 64 8.54 -15.12 -10.62
N GLY A 65 9.42 -14.57 -11.47
CA GLY A 65 9.36 -14.76 -12.92
C GLY A 65 9.57 -16.22 -13.35
N ARG A 66 10.26 -17.02 -12.53
CA ARG A 66 10.59 -18.44 -12.83
C ARG A 66 9.50 -19.42 -12.38
N VAL A 67 8.54 -18.98 -11.56
CA VAL A 67 7.48 -19.87 -11.06
C VAL A 67 6.47 -20.13 -12.18
N LYS A 68 6.34 -21.38 -12.64
CA LYS A 68 5.25 -21.77 -13.57
C LYS A 68 3.91 -21.61 -12.87
N VAL A 69 2.96 -20.99 -13.54
CA VAL A 69 1.67 -20.59 -12.97
C VAL A 69 0.56 -21.19 -13.82
N SER A 70 -0.44 -21.81 -13.18
CA SER A 70 -1.57 -22.42 -13.88
C SER A 70 -2.42 -21.38 -14.63
N LEU A 71 -2.90 -21.75 -15.82
CA LEU A 71 -3.83 -20.94 -16.63
C LEU A 71 -5.22 -20.96 -15.97
N ARG A 72 -5.43 -20.04 -15.02
CA ARG A 72 -6.68 -19.84 -14.28
C ARG A 72 -7.07 -18.37 -14.31
N GLN A 73 -8.38 -18.09 -14.28
CA GLN A 73 -8.92 -16.75 -14.05
C GLN A 73 -8.43 -16.20 -12.70
N ARG A 74 -7.69 -15.09 -12.73
CA ARG A 74 -7.08 -14.47 -11.55
C ARG A 74 -7.50 -13.01 -11.44
N ARG A 75 -7.71 -12.57 -10.19
CA ARG A 75 -8.16 -11.22 -9.86
C ARG A 75 -7.16 -10.13 -10.25
N PHE A 76 -5.86 -10.37 -10.05
CA PHE A 76 -4.81 -9.36 -10.24
C PHE A 76 -3.93 -9.60 -11.47
N ASP A 77 -4.32 -10.50 -12.38
CA ASP A 77 -3.59 -10.70 -13.62
C ASP A 77 -3.96 -9.62 -14.65
N LEU A 78 -3.05 -8.66 -14.84
CA LEU A 78 -3.22 -7.51 -15.75
C LEU A 78 -3.50 -7.93 -17.20
N ARG A 79 -3.06 -9.12 -17.63
CA ARG A 79 -3.31 -9.64 -18.98
C ARG A 79 -4.77 -10.09 -19.16
N GLN A 80 -5.42 -10.49 -18.08
CA GLN A 80 -6.80 -11.00 -18.09
C GLN A 80 -7.84 -9.92 -17.80
N MET A 81 -7.43 -8.79 -17.22
CA MET A 81 -8.35 -7.72 -16.82
C MET A 81 -8.97 -7.00 -18.01
N SER A 82 -10.28 -6.75 -17.91
CA SER A 82 -10.97 -5.77 -18.76
C SER A 82 -10.43 -4.34 -18.53
N PRO A 83 -10.64 -3.40 -19.47
CA PRO A 83 -10.24 -1.99 -19.27
C PRO A 83 -10.85 -1.35 -18.01
N SER A 84 -12.10 -1.70 -17.68
CA SER A 84 -12.78 -1.25 -16.46
C SER A 84 -12.09 -1.80 -15.20
N GLU A 85 -11.76 -3.10 -15.16
CA GLU A 85 -11.01 -3.70 -14.06
C GLU A 85 -9.65 -3.02 -13.85
N LYS A 86 -8.93 -2.71 -14.94
CA LYS A 86 -7.64 -2.00 -14.87
C LYS A 86 -7.81 -0.63 -14.25
N ARG A 87 -8.80 0.16 -14.69
CA ARG A 87 -9.07 1.50 -14.18
C ARG A 87 -9.37 1.50 -12.68
N TRP A 88 -10.26 0.61 -12.23
CA TRP A 88 -10.64 0.56 -10.81
C TRP A 88 -9.57 -0.08 -9.93
N THR A 89 -8.76 -1.00 -10.48
CA THR A 89 -7.59 -1.54 -9.77
C THR A 89 -6.49 -0.48 -9.63
N LEU A 90 -6.27 0.34 -10.65
CA LEU A 90 -5.35 1.48 -10.58
C LEU A 90 -5.83 2.52 -9.57
N GLY A 91 -7.13 2.86 -9.58
CA GLY A 91 -7.73 3.73 -8.58
C GLY A 91 -7.56 3.18 -7.17
N LEU A 92 -7.85 1.89 -6.96
CA LEU A 92 -7.62 1.22 -5.67
C LEU A 92 -6.16 1.33 -5.22
N ALA A 93 -5.21 1.08 -6.12
CA ALA A 93 -3.78 1.19 -5.82
C ALA A 93 -3.42 2.63 -5.44
N ALA A 94 -3.86 3.63 -6.20
CA ALA A 94 -3.59 5.04 -5.94
C ALA A 94 -4.15 5.49 -4.58
N PHE A 95 -5.41 5.18 -4.28
CA PHE A 95 -6.03 5.54 -3.00
C PHE A 95 -5.39 4.78 -1.82
N ALA A 96 -5.06 3.50 -1.99
CA ALA A 96 -4.37 2.73 -0.96
C ALA A 96 -2.97 3.30 -0.68
N THR A 97 -2.22 3.67 -1.72
CA THR A 97 -0.93 4.35 -1.58
C THR A 97 -1.08 5.70 -0.88
N GLY A 98 -2.10 6.49 -1.23
CA GLY A 98 -2.41 7.76 -0.55
C GLY A 98 -2.72 7.58 0.94
N SER A 99 -3.52 6.58 1.31
CA SER A 99 -3.80 6.23 2.71
C SER A 99 -2.54 5.83 3.46
N ILE A 100 -1.68 5.00 2.84
CA ILE A 100 -0.41 4.59 3.45
C ILE A 100 0.50 5.80 3.66
N ALA A 101 0.64 6.67 2.64
CA ALA A 101 1.43 7.89 2.76
C ALA A 101 0.95 8.80 3.89
N TRP A 102 -0.37 8.96 4.03
CA TRP A 102 -0.97 9.72 5.13
C TRP A 102 -0.63 9.11 6.50
N LEU A 103 -0.86 7.80 6.67
CA LEU A 103 -0.58 7.09 7.93
C LEU A 103 0.90 7.18 8.30
N ASN A 104 1.78 7.14 7.31
CA ASN A 104 3.22 7.28 7.52
C ASN A 104 3.57 8.69 7.99
N GLY A 105 3.15 9.73 7.26
CA GLY A 105 3.39 11.11 7.68
C GLY A 105 2.82 11.39 9.08
N ALA A 106 1.65 10.82 9.37
CA ALA A 106 1.01 10.93 10.67
C ALA A 106 1.80 10.26 11.80
N ALA A 107 2.48 9.15 11.52
CA ALA A 107 3.32 8.45 12.49
C ALA A 107 4.67 9.17 12.72
N THR A 108 5.14 9.96 11.76
CA THR A 108 6.46 10.61 11.80
C THR A 108 6.46 12.00 12.41
N VAL A 109 5.33 12.71 12.37
CA VAL A 109 5.26 14.13 12.79
C VAL A 109 4.94 14.25 14.28
N ASP A 110 5.61 15.16 14.98
CA ASP A 110 5.19 15.61 16.31
C ASP A 110 3.93 16.47 16.20
N TRP A 111 2.85 15.99 16.83
CA TRP A 111 1.54 16.63 16.81
C TRP A 111 1.36 17.72 17.85
N ALA A 112 2.22 17.80 18.88
CA ALA A 112 2.08 18.76 19.96
C ALA A 112 2.08 20.23 19.50
N PRO A 113 2.95 20.65 18.55
CA PRO A 113 2.91 22.01 18.00
C PRO A 113 1.60 22.31 17.24
N LEU A 114 1.06 21.32 16.51
CA LEU A 114 -0.20 21.50 15.79
C LEU A 114 -1.38 21.62 16.76
N GLY A 115 -1.48 20.72 17.74
CA GLY A 115 -2.53 20.72 18.74
C GLY A 115 -2.55 22.00 19.59
N SER A 116 -1.38 22.46 20.03
CA SER A 116 -1.25 23.72 20.77
C SER A 116 -1.62 24.94 19.93
N ALA A 117 -1.24 24.98 18.65
CA ALA A 117 -1.62 26.06 17.75
C ALA A 117 -3.14 26.12 17.47
N ILE A 118 -3.79 24.96 17.36
CA ILE A 118 -5.25 24.86 17.23
C ILE A 118 -5.94 25.30 18.52
N ALA A 119 -5.45 24.86 19.68
CA ALA A 119 -5.99 25.26 20.99
C ALA A 119 -5.87 26.78 21.23
N ALA A 120 -4.82 27.41 20.68
CA ALA A 120 -4.63 28.86 20.69
C ALA A 120 -5.51 29.61 19.67
N GLY A 121 -6.40 28.94 18.95
CA GLY A 121 -7.34 29.56 18.00
C GLY A 121 -6.72 29.99 16.67
N LYS A 122 -5.52 29.52 16.31
CA LYS A 122 -4.87 29.91 15.05
C LYS A 122 -5.59 29.27 13.86
N ILE A 123 -6.12 30.11 12.96
CA ILE A 123 -6.92 29.66 11.80
C ILE A 123 -6.11 28.78 10.84
N GLY A 124 -4.88 29.17 10.50
CA GLY A 124 -4.05 28.44 9.53
C GLY A 124 -3.82 26.97 9.91
N PRO A 125 -3.28 26.69 11.11
CA PRO A 125 -3.12 25.33 11.65
C PRO A 125 -4.43 24.53 11.71
N THR A 126 -5.54 25.17 12.10
CA THR A 126 -6.86 24.53 12.12
C THR A 126 -7.32 24.13 10.72
N MET A 127 -7.19 25.01 9.73
CA MET A 127 -7.52 24.70 8.33
C MET A 127 -6.64 23.59 7.77
N PHE A 128 -5.34 23.60 8.11
CA PHE A 128 -4.43 22.52 7.73
C PHE A 128 -4.88 21.16 8.30
N ALA A 129 -5.23 21.10 9.59
CA ALA A 129 -5.73 19.87 10.21
C ALA A 129 -7.04 19.37 9.57
N ILE A 130 -7.97 20.27 9.24
CA ILE A 130 -9.22 19.93 8.54
C ILE A 130 -8.94 19.33 7.16
N VAL A 131 -8.07 19.98 6.37
CA VAL A 131 -7.70 19.49 5.03
C VAL A 131 -7.00 18.13 5.13
N LEU A 132 -6.11 17.96 6.11
CA LEU A 132 -5.41 16.70 6.33
C LEU A 132 -6.37 15.56 6.70
N ALA A 133 -7.36 15.83 7.56
CA ALA A 133 -8.40 14.85 7.90
C ALA A 133 -9.31 14.55 6.70
N ALA A 134 -9.75 15.57 5.97
CA ALA A 134 -10.56 15.41 4.77
C ALA A 134 -9.85 14.56 3.70
N PHE A 135 -8.55 14.78 3.51
CA PHE A 135 -7.73 13.98 2.60
C PHE A 135 -7.77 12.49 2.99
N LEU A 136 -7.56 12.15 4.26
CA LEU A 136 -7.61 10.74 4.71
C LEU A 136 -8.99 10.13 4.45
N ILE A 137 -10.06 10.86 4.76
CA ILE A 137 -11.44 10.40 4.51
C ILE A 137 -11.65 10.10 3.03
N VAL A 138 -11.21 11.00 2.13
CA VAL A 138 -11.29 10.81 0.68
C VAL A 138 -10.48 9.60 0.24
N MET A 139 -9.28 9.39 0.77
CA MET A 139 -8.44 8.23 0.42
C MET A 139 -9.11 6.92 0.85
N VAL A 140 -9.62 6.84 2.08
CA VAL A 140 -10.32 5.64 2.59
C VAL A 140 -11.61 5.38 1.80
N ALA A 141 -12.41 6.40 1.54
CA ALA A 141 -13.62 6.27 0.71
C ALA A 141 -13.27 5.82 -0.71
N GLY A 142 -12.19 6.36 -1.28
CA GLY A 142 -11.66 5.98 -2.59
C GLY A 142 -11.22 4.52 -2.64
N VAL A 143 -10.55 4.00 -1.60
CA VAL A 143 -10.22 2.57 -1.45
C VAL A 143 -11.48 1.72 -1.47
N VAL A 144 -12.47 2.06 -0.65
CA VAL A 144 -13.72 1.29 -0.54
C VAL A 144 -14.49 1.29 -1.87
N LEU A 145 -14.66 2.46 -2.49
CA LEU A 145 -15.37 2.59 -3.76
C LEU A 145 -14.65 1.84 -4.88
N SER A 146 -13.34 2.03 -5.01
CA SER A 146 -12.54 1.40 -6.05
C SER A 146 -12.48 -0.11 -5.87
N TRP A 147 -12.42 -0.60 -4.62
CA TRP A 147 -12.51 -2.03 -4.31
C TRP A 147 -13.84 -2.62 -4.76
N ARG A 148 -14.96 -1.96 -4.44
CA ARG A 148 -16.31 -2.42 -4.83
C ARG A 148 -16.44 -2.48 -6.35
N ARG A 149 -16.02 -1.42 -7.05
CA ARG A 149 -16.09 -1.33 -8.52
C ARG A 149 -15.16 -2.33 -9.21
N ALA A 150 -13.92 -2.49 -8.74
CA ALA A 150 -12.98 -3.48 -9.26
C ALA A 150 -13.51 -4.91 -9.04
N THR A 151 -14.13 -5.18 -7.87
CA THR A 151 -14.75 -6.47 -7.58
C THR A 151 -15.93 -6.74 -8.51
N ALA A 152 -16.82 -5.77 -8.71
CA ALA A 152 -17.95 -5.93 -9.63
C ALA A 152 -17.48 -6.24 -11.06
N ALA A 153 -16.51 -5.49 -11.57
CA ALA A 153 -15.97 -5.71 -12.91
C ALA A 153 -15.29 -7.10 -13.05
N TYR A 154 -14.57 -7.54 -12.02
CA TYR A 154 -14.00 -8.90 -11.96
C TYR A 154 -15.08 -9.99 -12.00
N GLN A 155 -16.17 -9.82 -11.24
CA GLN A 155 -17.27 -10.78 -11.23
C GLN A 155 -17.99 -10.85 -12.59
N THR A 156 -18.18 -9.70 -13.26
CA THR A 156 -18.74 -9.68 -14.63
C THR A 156 -17.86 -10.49 -15.59
N ARG A 157 -16.54 -10.32 -15.56
CA ARG A 157 -15.62 -11.10 -16.39
C ARG A 157 -15.69 -12.60 -16.09
N LEU A 158 -15.75 -12.98 -14.81
CA LEU A 158 -15.89 -14.38 -14.41
C LEU A 158 -17.17 -14.99 -14.97
N ALA A 159 -18.31 -14.30 -14.83
CA ALA A 159 -19.60 -14.75 -15.34
C ALA A 159 -19.59 -14.93 -16.87
N SER A 160 -19.01 -13.97 -17.61
CA SER A 160 -18.85 -14.09 -19.07
C SER A 160 -17.92 -15.23 -19.48
N SER A 161 -16.93 -15.57 -18.66
CA SER A 161 -16.02 -16.69 -18.95
C SER A 161 -16.69 -18.05 -18.73
N SER A 162 -17.62 -18.15 -17.77
CA SER A 162 -18.38 -19.37 -17.49
C SER A 162 -19.55 -19.61 -18.45
N SER A 163 -20.06 -18.58 -19.13
CA SER A 163 -21.13 -18.74 -20.13
C SER A 163 -20.63 -19.19 -21.51
N VAL A 164 -19.31 -19.22 -21.72
CA VAL A 164 -18.65 -19.59 -22.99
C VAL A 164 -18.03 -20.99 -22.91
N SER A 165 -18.04 -21.63 -21.73
CA SER A 165 -17.62 -23.02 -21.50
C SER A 165 -18.80 -23.96 -21.42
#